data_AF-A0A3D2B2P4-F1
#
_entry.id   AF-A0A3D2B2P4-F1
#
_cell.length_a   1.000
_cell.length_b   1.000
_cell.length_c   1.000
_cell.angle_alpha   90.00
_cell.angle_beta   90.00
_cell.angle_gamma   90.00
#
_symmetry.space_group_name_H-M   'P 1'
#
loop_
_entity.id
_entity.type
_entity.pdbx_description
1 polymer ?
#
loop_
_entity_poly.entity_id
_entity_poly.type
_entity_poly.pdbx_seq_one_letter_code
_entity_poly.pdbx_strand_id
1 'polypeptide(L)'
;MSEQQAQGADAVADLNNELKTRREKLAALREQGVPFPNDFRRDRTSDQLHADFDAKENEELEALNIEVAVAGRMMTRRIMGKASFITLQDVGGRIQLYVSRDDLPEGIYNEQFKKWDLGDILGAKGKLFKTKTGELSIHCTELRLLTKALRPLPDKFHGLQDQEARYRQRYLDLISNDESRNTFKIRSKIMAGIRQFMVNRDFMEVETPMMQVIPGGASARPFITHHNALDLDMYLRIAPELYLKRLVVGGFDRVFEINRNFRNEGISVRHNPEFTMMELYMAYADYKDLIEINESLFRTL
;
A
#
# COMPACT_ATOMS: atom_id res chain seq x y z
N MET A 1 8.82 -21.70 -28.95
CA MET A 1 8.69 -20.32 -29.48
C MET A 1 7.29 -20.06 -30.03
N SER A 2 6.66 -20.99 -30.77
CA SER A 2 5.29 -20.83 -31.30
C SER A 2 4.17 -20.90 -30.24
N GLU A 3 4.24 -21.83 -29.28
CA GLU A 3 3.19 -21.98 -28.25
C GLU A 3 3.15 -20.84 -27.23
N GLN A 4 4.31 -20.32 -26.82
CA GLN A 4 4.39 -19.14 -25.94
C GLN A 4 3.92 -17.85 -26.63
N GLN A 5 4.13 -17.72 -27.95
CA GLN A 5 3.62 -16.58 -28.72
C GLN A 5 2.11 -16.67 -28.93
N ALA A 6 1.56 -17.88 -29.14
CA ALA A 6 0.12 -18.09 -29.22
C ALA A 6 -0.58 -17.83 -27.88
N GLN A 7 -0.05 -18.35 -26.77
CA GLN A 7 -0.57 -18.09 -25.42
C GLN A 7 -0.51 -16.60 -25.04
N GLY A 8 0.53 -15.89 -25.46
CA GLY A 8 0.64 -14.44 -25.27
C GLY A 8 -0.40 -13.63 -26.05
N ALA A 9 -0.73 -14.04 -27.28
CA ALA A 9 -1.73 -13.37 -28.11
C ALA A 9 -3.16 -13.56 -27.56
N ASP A 10 -3.50 -14.77 -27.12
CA ASP A 10 -4.80 -15.07 -26.52
C ASP A 10 -5.02 -14.31 -25.21
N ALA A 11 -4.00 -14.25 -24.34
CA ALA A 11 -4.09 -13.48 -23.09
C ALA A 11 -4.29 -11.97 -23.32
N VAL A 12 -3.71 -11.41 -24.39
CA VAL A 12 -3.90 -10.00 -24.77
C VAL A 12 -5.32 -9.76 -25.32
N ALA A 13 -5.85 -10.69 -26.11
CA ALA A 13 -7.21 -10.61 -26.63
C ALA A 13 -8.24 -10.71 -25.49
N ASP A 14 -8.05 -11.62 -24.54
CA ASP A 14 -8.89 -11.78 -23.36
C ASP A 14 -8.88 -10.53 -22.47
N LEU A 15 -7.69 -9.96 -22.21
CA LEU A 15 -7.58 -8.70 -21.49
C LEU A 15 -8.37 -7.59 -22.20
N ASN A 16 -8.21 -7.43 -23.51
CA ASN A 16 -8.94 -6.41 -24.26
C ASN A 16 -10.46 -6.59 -24.20
N ASN A 17 -10.94 -7.83 -24.30
CA ASN A 17 -12.35 -8.17 -24.17
C ASN A 17 -12.88 -7.84 -22.77
N GLU A 18 -12.11 -8.15 -21.72
CA GLU A 18 -12.49 -7.84 -20.34
C GLU A 18 -12.50 -6.32 -20.08
N LEU A 19 -11.50 -5.58 -20.59
CA LEU A 19 -11.47 -4.12 -20.50
C LEU A 19 -12.69 -3.49 -21.19
N LYS A 20 -13.06 -3.98 -22.36
CA LYS A 20 -14.24 -3.50 -23.11
C LYS A 20 -15.52 -3.74 -22.31
N THR A 21 -15.71 -4.98 -21.82
CA THR A 21 -16.86 -5.36 -21.00
C THR A 21 -16.99 -4.49 -19.74
N ARG A 22 -15.87 -4.26 -19.03
CA ARG A 22 -15.86 -3.41 -17.81
C ARG A 22 -16.18 -1.95 -18.11
N ARG A 23 -15.78 -1.43 -19.28
CA ARG A 23 -16.13 -0.07 -19.74
C ARG A 23 -17.62 0.06 -20.07
N GLU A 24 -18.20 -0.92 -20.74
CA GLU A 24 -19.64 -0.95 -21.04
C GLU A 24 -20.47 -0.99 -19.75
N LYS A 25 -20.06 -1.82 -18.77
CA LYS A 25 -20.68 -1.83 -17.43
C LYS A 25 -20.59 -0.48 -16.74
N LEU A 26 -19.46 0.22 -16.85
CA LEU A 26 -19.32 1.57 -16.28
C LEU A 26 -20.22 2.60 -16.99
N ALA A 27 -20.40 2.49 -18.30
CA ALA A 27 -21.32 3.34 -19.04
C ALA A 27 -22.76 3.16 -18.54
N ALA A 28 -23.22 1.91 -18.39
CA ALA A 28 -24.52 1.60 -17.81
C ALA A 28 -24.68 2.12 -16.37
N LEU A 29 -23.63 2.04 -15.54
CA LEU A 29 -23.66 2.60 -14.18
C LEU A 29 -23.80 4.13 -14.17
N ARG A 30 -23.24 4.84 -15.16
CA ARG A 30 -23.38 6.30 -15.30
C ARG A 30 -24.79 6.72 -15.67
N GLU A 31 -25.50 5.90 -16.44
CA GLU A 31 -26.90 6.14 -16.80
C GLU A 31 -27.84 6.00 -15.59
N GLN A 32 -27.46 5.16 -14.62
CA GLN A 32 -28.23 4.89 -13.40
C GLN A 32 -27.96 5.89 -12.27
N GLY A 33 -26.92 6.72 -12.37
CA GLY A 33 -26.57 7.71 -11.36
C GLY A 33 -25.06 7.92 -11.21
N VAL A 34 -24.61 8.18 -9.98
CA VAL A 34 -23.20 8.46 -9.68
C VAL A 34 -22.40 7.16 -9.56
N PRO A 35 -21.49 6.85 -10.50
CA PRO A 35 -20.77 5.55 -10.52
C PRO A 35 -19.62 5.45 -9.50
N PHE A 36 -19.24 6.57 -8.88
CA PHE A 36 -18.15 6.66 -7.91
C PHE A 36 -18.63 7.37 -6.63
N PRO A 37 -19.49 6.71 -5.83
CA PRO A 37 -19.99 7.28 -4.58
C PRO A 37 -18.86 7.43 -3.55
N ASN A 38 -18.90 8.52 -2.77
CA ASN A 38 -17.89 8.89 -1.76
C ASN A 38 -18.49 9.05 -0.34
N ASP A 39 -19.67 8.52 -0.12
CA ASP A 39 -20.47 8.64 1.11
C ASP A 39 -20.37 7.44 2.05
N PHE A 40 -19.78 6.30 1.63
CA PHE A 40 -19.66 5.12 2.50
C PHE A 40 -18.78 5.44 3.70
N ARG A 41 -19.15 4.91 4.86
CA ARG A 41 -18.32 4.94 6.06
C ARG A 41 -18.23 3.51 6.59
N ARG A 42 -17.01 3.00 6.66
CA ARG A 42 -16.69 1.75 7.39
C ARG A 42 -16.39 2.09 8.84
N ASP A 43 -16.56 1.14 9.74
CA ASP A 43 -16.29 1.28 11.18
C ASP A 43 -15.21 0.31 11.70
N ARG A 44 -14.86 -0.71 10.91
CA ARG A 44 -13.90 -1.75 11.24
C ARG A 44 -13.04 -2.13 10.03
N THR A 45 -11.85 -2.65 10.31
CA THR A 45 -10.98 -3.34 9.34
C THR A 45 -10.91 -4.83 9.66
N SER A 46 -10.56 -5.66 8.67
CA SER A 46 -10.58 -7.12 8.84
C SER A 46 -9.65 -7.60 9.95
N ASP A 47 -8.47 -6.98 10.12
CA ASP A 47 -7.53 -7.33 11.20
C ASP A 47 -8.10 -7.04 12.59
N GLN A 48 -8.86 -5.95 12.75
CA GLN A 48 -9.59 -5.66 13.99
C GLN A 48 -10.68 -6.70 14.24
N LEU A 49 -11.46 -7.03 13.20
CA LEU A 49 -12.51 -8.04 13.32
C LEU A 49 -11.95 -9.41 13.71
N HIS A 50 -10.87 -9.84 13.08
CA HIS A 50 -10.20 -11.10 13.40
C HIS A 50 -9.63 -11.08 14.82
N ALA A 51 -8.95 -10.00 15.22
CA ALA A 51 -8.39 -9.89 16.57
C ALA A 51 -9.47 -9.94 17.67
N ASP A 52 -10.61 -9.28 17.45
CA ASP A 52 -11.68 -9.17 18.45
C ASP A 52 -12.61 -10.41 18.49
N PHE A 53 -12.79 -11.11 17.36
CA PHE A 53 -13.87 -12.08 17.20
C PHE A 53 -13.47 -13.48 16.72
N ASP A 54 -12.23 -13.73 16.26
CA ASP A 54 -11.83 -15.08 15.82
C ASP A 54 -11.90 -16.13 16.94
N ALA A 55 -11.71 -15.73 18.19
CA ALA A 55 -11.77 -16.63 19.35
C ALA A 55 -13.20 -16.94 19.83
N LYS A 56 -14.22 -16.25 19.31
CA LYS A 56 -15.63 -16.46 19.72
C LYS A 56 -16.30 -17.56 18.90
N GLU A 57 -17.20 -18.30 19.53
CA GLU A 57 -18.01 -19.32 18.86
C GLU A 57 -19.21 -18.70 18.13
N ASN A 58 -19.82 -19.44 17.20
CA ASN A 58 -20.91 -18.91 16.38
C ASN A 58 -22.14 -18.55 17.22
N GLU A 59 -22.52 -19.38 18.21
CA GLU A 59 -23.65 -19.11 19.09
C GLU A 59 -23.44 -17.83 19.90
N GLU A 60 -22.19 -17.53 20.28
CA GLU A 60 -21.85 -16.29 20.98
C GLU A 60 -22.00 -15.08 20.05
N LEU A 61 -21.52 -15.17 18.81
CA LEU A 61 -21.64 -14.09 17.83
C LEU A 61 -23.10 -13.79 17.46
N GLU A 62 -23.92 -14.83 17.28
CA GLU A 62 -25.36 -14.70 17.02
C GLU A 62 -26.08 -14.02 18.20
N ALA A 63 -25.73 -14.40 19.44
CA ALA A 63 -26.31 -13.80 20.65
C ALA A 63 -25.89 -12.33 20.83
N LEU A 64 -24.63 -11.99 20.52
CA LEU A 64 -24.13 -10.62 20.59
C LEU A 64 -24.72 -9.72 19.50
N ASN A 65 -25.12 -10.31 18.37
CA ASN A 65 -25.83 -9.63 17.27
C ASN A 65 -25.09 -8.35 16.79
N ILE A 66 -23.76 -8.45 16.66
CA ILE A 66 -22.88 -7.33 16.33
C ILE A 66 -22.98 -7.01 14.84
N GLU A 67 -23.40 -5.80 14.52
CA GLU A 67 -23.41 -5.25 13.17
C GLU A 67 -22.14 -4.44 12.91
N VAL A 68 -21.55 -4.60 11.73
CA VAL A 68 -20.32 -3.93 11.32
C VAL A 68 -20.44 -3.43 9.88
N ALA A 69 -19.67 -2.39 9.56
CA ALA A 69 -19.52 -1.83 8.22
C ALA A 69 -18.07 -1.95 7.75
N VAL A 70 -17.85 -2.69 6.66
CA VAL A 70 -16.52 -2.91 6.07
C VAL A 70 -16.44 -2.43 4.63
N ALA A 71 -15.24 -2.05 4.18
CA ALA A 71 -15.00 -1.72 2.78
C ALA A 71 -13.63 -2.21 2.33
N GLY A 72 -13.58 -2.70 1.09
CA GLY A 72 -12.38 -3.31 0.53
C GLY A 72 -12.57 -3.77 -0.90
N ARG A 73 -11.58 -4.48 -1.42
CA ARG A 73 -11.53 -5.01 -2.78
C ARG A 73 -12.12 -6.41 -2.84
N MET A 74 -13.00 -6.66 -3.80
CA MET A 74 -13.49 -8.01 -4.11
C MET A 74 -12.34 -8.86 -4.69
N MET A 75 -11.85 -9.84 -3.92
CA MET A 75 -10.74 -10.70 -4.35
C MET A 75 -11.22 -11.99 -4.99
N THR A 76 -12.26 -12.59 -4.43
CA THR A 76 -12.86 -13.83 -4.93
C THR A 76 -14.38 -13.70 -4.84
N ARG A 77 -15.09 -14.46 -5.67
CA ARG A 77 -16.55 -14.53 -5.65
C ARG A 77 -17.00 -15.92 -6.06
N ARG A 78 -17.75 -16.59 -5.18
CA ARG A 78 -18.38 -17.88 -5.44
C ARG A 78 -19.89 -17.73 -5.43
N ILE A 79 -20.52 -17.88 -6.60
CA ILE A 79 -21.98 -17.77 -6.75
C ILE A 79 -22.61 -19.14 -6.53
N MET A 80 -23.61 -19.21 -5.65
CA MET A 80 -24.34 -20.42 -5.25
C MET A 80 -25.85 -20.21 -5.45
N GLY A 81 -26.23 -19.81 -6.66
CA GLY A 81 -27.64 -19.52 -7.00
C GLY A 81 -28.15 -18.24 -6.35
N LYS A 82 -28.89 -18.38 -5.23
CA LYS A 82 -29.49 -17.28 -4.46
C LYS A 82 -28.56 -16.68 -3.40
N ALA A 83 -27.45 -17.34 -3.10
CA ALA A 83 -26.43 -16.82 -2.18
C ALA A 83 -25.05 -16.83 -2.84
N SER A 84 -24.13 -16.05 -2.31
CA SER A 84 -22.75 -15.97 -2.75
C SER A 84 -21.81 -15.74 -1.58
N PHE A 85 -20.60 -16.28 -1.69
CA PHE A 85 -19.50 -15.94 -0.80
C PHE A 85 -18.47 -15.08 -1.53
N ILE A 86 -17.97 -14.06 -0.85
CA ILE A 86 -16.98 -13.14 -1.38
C ILE A 86 -15.85 -13.02 -0.36
N THR A 87 -14.60 -13.03 -0.80
CA THR A 87 -13.49 -12.54 0.03
C THR A 87 -13.23 -11.07 -0.27
N LEU A 88 -13.40 -10.22 0.73
CA LEU A 88 -13.13 -8.79 0.65
C LEU A 88 -11.75 -8.51 1.27
N GLN A 89 -10.87 -7.78 0.58
CA GLN A 89 -9.54 -7.42 1.08
C GLN A 89 -9.45 -5.94 1.38
N ASP A 90 -9.05 -5.59 2.60
CA ASP A 90 -8.78 -4.21 3.02
C ASP A 90 -7.30 -4.02 3.43
N VAL A 91 -6.99 -2.96 4.18
CA VAL A 91 -5.63 -2.62 4.62
C VAL A 91 -5.09 -3.59 5.68
N GLY A 92 -5.98 -4.19 6.47
CA GLY A 92 -5.71 -5.09 7.56
C GLY A 92 -5.54 -6.53 7.10
N GLY A 93 -6.25 -6.94 6.06
CA GLY A 93 -6.27 -8.34 5.64
C GLY A 93 -7.44 -8.66 4.74
N ARG A 94 -8.07 -9.82 4.97
CA ARG A 94 -9.22 -10.31 4.22
C ARG A 94 -10.33 -10.66 5.21
N ILE A 95 -11.58 -10.45 4.81
CA ILE A 95 -12.76 -10.88 5.55
C ILE A 95 -13.76 -11.51 4.57
N GLN A 96 -14.49 -12.52 5.01
CA GLN A 96 -15.50 -13.17 4.19
C GLN A 96 -16.85 -12.44 4.30
N LEU A 97 -17.54 -12.30 3.18
CA LEU A 97 -18.90 -11.80 3.09
C LEU A 97 -19.82 -12.91 2.62
N TYR A 98 -20.93 -13.10 3.33
CA TYR A 98 -22.06 -13.89 2.88
C TYR A 98 -23.13 -12.96 2.33
N VAL A 99 -23.45 -13.14 1.06
CA VAL A 99 -24.35 -12.26 0.31
C VAL A 99 -25.53 -13.09 -0.18
N SER A 100 -26.69 -12.88 0.42
CA SER A 100 -27.94 -13.56 0.10
C SER A 100 -28.89 -12.62 -0.63
N ARG A 101 -29.57 -13.11 -1.67
CA ARG A 101 -30.56 -12.35 -2.42
C ARG A 101 -31.69 -11.84 -1.53
N ASP A 102 -32.14 -12.69 -0.61
CA ASP A 102 -33.35 -12.47 0.17
C ASP A 102 -33.09 -11.56 1.39
N ASP A 103 -31.83 -11.34 1.75
CA ASP A 103 -31.40 -10.49 2.88
C ASP A 103 -30.90 -9.10 2.45
N LEU A 104 -30.83 -8.85 1.14
CA LEU A 104 -30.47 -7.56 0.54
C LEU A 104 -31.71 -6.85 -0.01
N PRO A 105 -31.65 -5.53 -0.20
CA PRO A 105 -32.71 -4.80 -0.91
C PRO A 105 -33.00 -5.41 -2.29
N GLU A 106 -34.26 -5.34 -2.71
CA GLU A 106 -34.73 -5.92 -3.96
C GLU A 106 -33.91 -5.43 -5.16
N GLY A 107 -33.61 -6.32 -6.11
CA GLY A 107 -32.82 -6.02 -7.30
C GLY A 107 -31.30 -5.97 -7.08
N ILE A 108 -30.78 -5.62 -5.89
CA ILE A 108 -29.33 -5.47 -5.65
C ILE A 108 -28.56 -6.73 -6.04
N TYR A 109 -29.00 -7.90 -5.58
CA TYR A 109 -28.27 -9.14 -5.81
C TYR A 109 -28.23 -9.56 -7.29
N ASN A 110 -29.39 -9.60 -7.95
CA ASN A 110 -29.51 -10.12 -9.31
C ASN A 110 -29.14 -9.09 -10.39
N GLU A 111 -29.50 -7.83 -10.20
CA GLU A 111 -29.37 -6.80 -11.22
C GLU A 111 -28.03 -6.05 -11.13
N GLN A 112 -27.42 -6.00 -9.93
CA GLN A 112 -26.17 -5.29 -9.69
C GLN A 112 -25.02 -6.23 -9.30
N PHE A 113 -25.08 -6.86 -8.13
CA PHE A 113 -23.97 -7.61 -7.55
C PHE A 113 -23.44 -8.73 -8.47
N LYS A 114 -24.32 -9.50 -9.10
CA LYS A 114 -23.92 -10.53 -10.09
C LYS A 114 -23.17 -9.96 -11.30
N LYS A 115 -23.40 -8.68 -11.64
CA LYS A 115 -22.72 -7.99 -12.75
C LYS A 115 -21.40 -7.33 -12.35
N TRP A 116 -21.12 -7.18 -11.05
CA TRP A 116 -19.83 -6.68 -10.57
C TRP A 116 -18.71 -7.68 -10.87
N ASP A 117 -17.47 -7.22 -10.79
CA ASP A 117 -16.30 -7.96 -11.23
C ASP A 117 -15.25 -8.05 -10.11
N LEU A 118 -14.40 -9.07 -10.18
CA LEU A 118 -13.23 -9.15 -9.31
C LEU A 118 -12.37 -7.89 -9.48
N GLY A 119 -11.85 -7.39 -8.36
CA GLY A 119 -11.11 -6.14 -8.28
C GLY A 119 -11.96 -4.90 -7.98
N ASP A 120 -13.30 -4.97 -8.11
CA ASP A 120 -14.20 -3.88 -7.70
C ASP A 120 -14.03 -3.57 -6.20
N ILE A 121 -14.15 -2.29 -5.83
CA ILE A 121 -14.15 -1.86 -4.42
C ILE A 121 -15.60 -1.81 -3.94
N LEU A 122 -15.90 -2.48 -2.84
CA LEU A 122 -17.23 -2.59 -2.27
C LEU A 122 -17.27 -2.04 -0.85
N GLY A 123 -18.46 -1.61 -0.43
CA GLY A 123 -18.85 -1.41 0.96
C GLY A 123 -19.93 -2.42 1.32
N ALA A 124 -19.82 -3.02 2.49
CA ALA A 124 -20.78 -3.99 3.02
C ALA A 124 -21.12 -3.64 4.47
N LYS A 125 -22.39 -3.81 4.85
CA LYS A 125 -22.82 -3.81 6.24
C LYS A 125 -23.58 -5.08 6.53
N GLY A 126 -23.44 -5.59 7.75
CA GLY A 126 -24.07 -6.83 8.13
C GLY A 126 -23.64 -7.33 9.50
N LYS A 127 -24.19 -8.47 9.87
CA LYS A 127 -23.95 -9.09 11.17
C LYS A 127 -22.80 -10.08 11.10
N LEU A 128 -21.99 -10.12 12.15
CA LEU A 128 -20.92 -11.12 12.27
C LEU A 128 -21.52 -12.50 12.57
N PHE A 129 -20.96 -13.51 11.94
CA PHE A 129 -21.23 -14.92 12.21
C PHE A 129 -20.02 -15.77 11.79
N LYS A 130 -20.04 -17.05 12.12
CA LYS A 130 -19.05 -18.02 11.62
C LYS A 130 -19.71 -19.03 10.71
N THR A 131 -19.03 -19.37 9.63
CA THR A 131 -19.46 -20.46 8.76
C THR A 131 -19.23 -21.83 9.39
N LYS A 132 -19.77 -22.88 8.77
CA LYS A 132 -19.54 -24.27 9.20
C LYS A 132 -18.06 -24.69 9.22
N THR A 133 -17.20 -23.99 8.47
CA THR A 133 -15.75 -24.21 8.46
C THR A 133 -15.02 -23.38 9.52
N GLY A 134 -15.74 -22.64 10.38
CA GLY A 134 -15.19 -21.80 11.43
C GLY A 134 -14.67 -20.44 10.96
N GLU A 135 -14.81 -20.12 9.67
CA GLU A 135 -14.34 -18.84 9.11
C GLU A 135 -15.29 -17.70 9.50
N LEU A 136 -14.73 -16.63 10.07
CA LEU A 136 -15.43 -15.41 10.45
C LEU A 136 -15.95 -14.69 9.19
N SER A 137 -17.25 -14.39 9.19
CA SER A 137 -17.98 -13.87 8.04
C SER A 137 -18.97 -12.78 8.43
N ILE A 138 -19.31 -11.93 7.46
CA ILE A 138 -20.34 -10.90 7.60
C ILE A 138 -21.55 -11.30 6.76
N HIS A 139 -22.70 -11.49 7.40
CA HIS A 139 -23.99 -11.69 6.73
C HIS A 139 -24.53 -10.33 6.29
N CYS A 140 -24.37 -10.02 5.01
CA CYS A 140 -24.63 -8.69 4.47
C CYS A 140 -26.13 -8.37 4.40
N THR A 141 -26.52 -7.26 5.01
CA THR A 141 -27.83 -6.59 4.88
C THR A 141 -27.76 -5.38 3.95
N GLU A 142 -26.58 -4.77 3.78
CA GLU A 142 -26.29 -3.73 2.80
C GLU A 142 -25.05 -4.12 2.00
N LEU A 143 -25.09 -3.98 0.67
CA LEU A 143 -23.93 -4.17 -0.19
C LEU A 143 -23.96 -3.16 -1.34
N ARG A 144 -22.84 -2.47 -1.56
CA ARG A 144 -22.72 -1.37 -2.52
C ARG A 144 -21.38 -1.36 -3.24
N LEU A 145 -21.42 -1.03 -4.53
CA LEU A 145 -20.23 -0.75 -5.33
C LEU A 145 -19.72 0.66 -5.02
N LEU A 146 -18.45 0.79 -4.64
CA LEU A 146 -17.80 2.08 -4.37
C LEU A 146 -16.93 2.53 -5.54
N THR A 147 -16.23 1.59 -6.17
CA THR A 147 -15.38 1.90 -7.31
C THR A 147 -15.35 0.73 -8.27
N LYS A 148 -15.72 0.99 -9.53
CA LYS A 148 -15.62 0.03 -10.61
C LYS A 148 -14.16 -0.14 -11.05
N ALA A 149 -13.64 -1.36 -10.97
CA ALA A 149 -12.34 -1.70 -11.51
C ALA A 149 -12.45 -1.90 -13.02
N LEU A 150 -11.81 -1.01 -13.78
CA LEU A 150 -11.75 -1.09 -15.24
C LEU A 150 -10.70 -2.06 -15.76
N ARG A 151 -9.78 -2.52 -14.91
CA ARG A 151 -8.76 -3.52 -15.20
C ARG A 151 -8.95 -4.73 -14.29
N PRO A 152 -8.71 -5.97 -14.77
CA PRO A 152 -8.73 -7.15 -13.92
C PRO A 152 -7.66 -7.12 -12.84
N LEU A 153 -7.85 -7.99 -11.84
CA LEU A 153 -6.77 -8.36 -10.92
C LEU A 153 -5.62 -9.02 -11.71
N PRO A 154 -4.37 -8.88 -11.25
CA PRO A 154 -3.26 -9.61 -11.84
C PRO A 154 -3.47 -11.11 -11.62
N ASP A 155 -3.13 -11.92 -12.62
CA ASP A 155 -3.27 -13.37 -12.53
C ASP A 155 -2.41 -13.93 -11.36
N LYS A 156 -2.98 -14.82 -10.53
CA LYS A 156 -2.26 -15.44 -9.41
C LYS A 156 -1.14 -16.36 -9.90
N PHE A 157 -1.28 -16.97 -11.08
CA PHE A 157 -0.32 -17.96 -11.59
C PHE A 157 0.76 -17.33 -12.48
N HIS A 158 0.40 -16.33 -13.27
CA HIS A 158 1.31 -15.68 -14.22
C HIS A 158 1.61 -14.20 -13.90
N GLY A 159 0.76 -13.53 -13.14
CA GLY A 159 0.57 -12.08 -13.23
C GLY A 159 1.57 -11.19 -12.50
N LEU A 160 2.40 -11.71 -11.59
CA LEU A 160 3.51 -10.95 -10.96
C LEU A 160 4.75 -11.83 -10.69
N GLN A 161 5.00 -12.88 -11.47
CA GLN A 161 6.31 -13.56 -11.38
C GLN A 161 7.43 -12.66 -11.91
N ASP A 162 7.12 -11.81 -12.89
CA ASP A 162 8.06 -10.81 -13.38
C ASP A 162 8.37 -9.76 -12.30
N GLN A 163 9.60 -9.84 -11.80
CA GLN A 163 10.15 -8.92 -10.81
C GLN A 163 10.14 -7.47 -11.30
N GLU A 164 10.31 -7.23 -12.61
CA GLU A 164 10.29 -5.88 -13.17
C GLU A 164 8.88 -5.28 -13.16
N ALA A 165 7.87 -6.05 -13.59
CA ALA A 165 6.46 -5.66 -13.49
C ALA A 165 6.05 -5.35 -12.04
N ARG A 166 6.50 -6.13 -11.04
CA ARG A 166 6.26 -5.84 -9.61
C ARG A 166 6.80 -4.48 -9.19
N TYR A 167 7.99 -4.10 -9.68
CA TYR A 167 8.62 -2.84 -9.33
C TYR A 167 7.98 -1.64 -10.05
N ARG A 168 7.60 -1.79 -11.32
CA ARG A 168 6.94 -0.74 -12.10
C ARG A 168 5.47 -0.54 -11.69
N GLN A 169 4.76 -1.62 -11.39
CA GLN A 169 3.33 -1.62 -11.04
C GLN A 169 3.13 -2.04 -9.59
N ARG A 170 3.79 -1.32 -8.66
CA ARG A 170 3.80 -1.63 -7.23
C ARG A 170 2.41 -1.84 -6.62
N TYR A 171 1.39 -1.15 -7.11
CA TYR A 171 0.01 -1.31 -6.64
C TYR A 171 -0.53 -2.73 -6.88
N LEU A 172 -0.14 -3.41 -7.97
CA LEU A 172 -0.51 -4.80 -8.21
C LEU A 172 0.21 -5.76 -7.26
N ASP A 173 1.50 -5.51 -7.03
CA ASP A 173 2.29 -6.26 -6.03
C ASP A 173 1.69 -6.11 -4.63
N LEU A 174 1.27 -4.92 -4.22
CA LEU A 174 0.63 -4.69 -2.92
C LEU A 174 -0.77 -5.31 -2.81
N ILE A 175 -1.48 -5.52 -3.92
CA ILE A 175 -2.78 -6.22 -3.90
C ILE A 175 -2.58 -7.72 -3.71
N SER A 176 -1.58 -8.31 -4.36
CA SER A 176 -1.40 -9.76 -4.43
C SER A 176 -0.42 -10.34 -3.42
N ASN A 177 0.54 -9.55 -2.94
CA ASN A 177 1.64 -10.01 -2.10
C ASN A 177 1.58 -9.41 -0.68
N ASP A 178 1.23 -10.26 0.29
CA ASP A 178 1.10 -9.89 1.70
C ASP A 178 2.46 -9.61 2.35
N GLU A 179 3.51 -10.28 1.90
CA GLU A 179 4.89 -10.06 2.34
C GLU A 179 5.38 -8.68 1.91
N SER A 180 5.09 -8.25 0.67
CA SER A 180 5.37 -6.88 0.21
C SER A 180 4.67 -5.85 1.09
N ARG A 181 3.38 -6.05 1.40
CA ARG A 181 2.63 -5.16 2.31
C ARG A 181 3.29 -5.09 3.69
N ASN A 182 3.67 -6.24 4.25
CA ASN A 182 4.33 -6.30 5.54
C ASN A 182 5.70 -5.60 5.53
N THR A 183 6.46 -5.76 4.43
CA THR A 183 7.77 -5.12 4.24
C THR A 183 7.66 -3.58 4.33
N PHE A 184 6.65 -2.98 3.68
CA PHE A 184 6.43 -1.53 3.78
C PHE A 184 5.92 -1.10 5.17
N LYS A 185 5.06 -1.90 5.82
CA LYS A 185 4.65 -1.65 7.21
C LYS A 185 5.86 -1.63 8.15
N ILE A 186 6.75 -2.61 8.02
CA ILE A 186 8.00 -2.71 8.79
C ILE A 186 8.91 -1.53 8.48
N ARG A 187 9.12 -1.17 7.20
CA ARG A 187 9.91 0.01 6.82
C ARG A 187 9.41 1.27 7.51
N SER A 188 8.09 1.49 7.57
CA SER A 188 7.51 2.64 8.27
C SER A 188 7.83 2.61 9.77
N LYS A 189 7.69 1.44 10.43
CA LYS A 189 8.05 1.25 11.84
C LYS A 189 9.53 1.50 12.11
N ILE A 190 10.42 1.03 11.24
CA ILE A 190 11.87 1.29 11.34
C ILE A 190 12.13 2.80 11.28
N MET A 191 11.55 3.53 10.34
CA MET A 191 11.73 4.99 10.25
C MET A 191 11.21 5.72 11.49
N ALA A 192 10.07 5.31 12.05
CA ALA A 192 9.55 5.86 13.29
C ALA A 192 10.45 5.53 14.49
N GLY A 193 10.94 4.30 14.57
CA GLY A 193 11.86 3.84 15.62
C GLY A 193 13.19 4.58 15.60
N ILE A 194 13.78 4.79 14.42
CA ILE A 194 15.01 5.59 14.25
C ILE A 194 14.77 7.01 14.79
N ARG A 195 13.69 7.69 14.37
CA ARG A 195 13.38 9.03 14.87
C ARG A 195 13.24 9.06 16.38
N GLN A 196 12.47 8.13 16.95
CA GLN A 196 12.27 8.06 18.39
C GLN A 196 13.59 7.84 19.14
N PHE A 197 14.45 6.95 18.62
CA PHE A 197 15.76 6.66 19.21
C PHE A 197 16.68 7.89 19.25
N MET A 198 16.66 8.68 18.18
CA MET A 198 17.46 9.90 18.05
C MET A 198 16.93 11.04 18.93
N VAL A 199 15.62 11.26 18.94
CA VAL A 199 14.97 12.28 19.80
C VAL A 199 15.22 11.97 21.28
N ASN A 200 15.18 10.70 21.68
CA ASN A 200 15.50 10.28 23.06
C ASN A 200 16.97 10.52 23.47
N ARG A 201 17.84 10.92 22.53
CA ARG A 201 19.25 11.27 22.75
C ARG A 201 19.53 12.75 22.43
N ASP A 202 18.49 13.57 22.46
CA ASP A 202 18.55 15.03 22.26
C ASP A 202 19.07 15.44 20.88
N PHE A 203 18.95 14.58 19.86
CA PHE A 203 19.19 14.98 18.48
C PHE A 203 17.97 15.68 17.90
N MET A 204 18.20 16.82 17.25
CA MET A 204 17.19 17.58 16.53
C MET A 204 17.11 17.13 15.06
N GLU A 205 15.91 16.73 14.60
CA GLU A 205 15.67 16.47 13.17
C GLU A 205 15.66 17.81 12.41
N VAL A 206 16.44 17.89 11.33
CA VAL A 206 16.55 19.09 10.48
C VAL A 206 16.37 18.73 9.01
N GLU A 207 16.07 19.73 8.18
CA GLU A 207 15.98 19.58 6.72
C GLU A 207 16.97 20.52 6.05
N THR A 208 17.79 19.98 5.14
CA THR A 208 18.78 20.76 4.37
C THR A 208 18.48 20.72 2.87
N PRO A 209 18.98 21.68 2.06
CA PRO A 209 18.64 21.77 0.65
C PRO A 209 18.95 20.50 -0.16
N MET A 210 17.98 20.07 -0.96
CA MET A 210 18.13 19.00 -1.96
C MET A 210 18.85 19.45 -3.23
N MET A 211 18.71 20.73 -3.57
CA MET A 211 19.37 21.36 -4.71
C MET A 211 20.51 22.24 -4.19
N GLN A 212 21.72 22.03 -4.71
CA GLN A 212 22.94 22.69 -4.25
C GLN A 212 23.73 23.20 -5.47
N VAL A 213 24.36 24.37 -5.37
CA VAL A 213 25.23 24.92 -6.43
C VAL A 213 26.49 24.09 -6.60
N ILE A 214 27.00 23.51 -5.50
CA ILE A 214 28.17 22.62 -5.49
C ILE A 214 27.77 21.36 -4.73
N PRO A 215 27.72 20.19 -5.39
CA PRO A 215 27.45 18.92 -4.70
C PRO A 215 28.70 18.48 -3.93
N GLY A 216 28.52 17.92 -2.74
CA GLY A 216 29.62 17.44 -1.89
C GLY A 216 29.14 16.46 -0.81
N GLY A 217 30.07 16.05 0.08
CA GLY A 217 29.79 15.11 1.18
C GLY A 217 29.86 13.63 0.81
N ALA A 218 30.10 13.29 -0.46
CA ALA A 218 30.34 11.93 -0.90
C ALA A 218 31.13 11.94 -2.22
N SER A 219 31.61 10.77 -2.65
CA SER A 219 32.18 10.55 -3.98
C SER A 219 31.14 9.87 -4.87
N ALA A 220 30.40 10.64 -5.67
CA ALA A 220 29.42 10.14 -6.63
C ALA A 220 29.21 11.13 -7.78
N ARG A 221 28.76 10.64 -8.94
CA ARG A 221 28.33 11.52 -10.04
C ARG A 221 26.97 12.13 -9.71
N PRO A 222 26.80 13.47 -9.70
CA PRO A 222 25.53 14.09 -9.36
C PRO A 222 24.54 14.10 -10.53
N PHE A 223 23.26 14.27 -10.22
CA PHE A 223 22.27 14.74 -11.21
C PHE A 223 22.35 16.26 -11.33
N ILE A 224 22.25 16.76 -12.56
CA ILE A 224 22.28 18.20 -12.88
C ILE A 224 20.88 18.62 -13.28
N THR A 225 20.45 19.79 -12.83
CA THR A 225 19.23 20.47 -13.23
C THR A 225 19.50 21.96 -13.36
N HIS A 226 18.54 22.73 -13.89
CA HIS A 226 18.73 24.14 -14.18
C HIS A 226 17.65 24.99 -13.51
N HIS A 227 18.07 26.05 -12.82
CA HIS A 227 17.17 26.97 -12.13
C HIS A 227 16.84 28.18 -13.03
N ASN A 228 15.76 28.08 -13.81
CA ASN A 228 15.38 29.05 -14.83
C ASN A 228 15.40 30.54 -14.39
N ALA A 229 14.92 30.86 -13.18
CA ALA A 229 14.82 32.24 -12.73
C ALA A 229 16.15 32.87 -12.29
N LEU A 230 17.15 32.04 -11.97
CA LEU A 230 18.49 32.48 -11.57
C LEU A 230 19.53 32.20 -12.66
N ASP A 231 19.09 31.60 -13.78
CA ASP A 231 19.92 31.20 -14.92
C ASP A 231 21.22 30.49 -14.50
N LEU A 232 21.09 29.50 -13.61
CA LEU A 232 22.24 28.74 -13.10
C LEU A 232 21.95 27.25 -12.95
N ASP A 233 22.99 26.45 -13.11
CA ASP A 233 22.94 25.01 -12.91
C ASP A 233 22.98 24.67 -11.41
N MET A 234 22.12 23.73 -11.04
CA MET A 234 21.99 23.19 -9.69
C MET A 234 22.18 21.68 -9.74
N TYR A 235 22.61 21.11 -8.62
CA TYR A 235 22.85 19.69 -8.48
C TYR A 235 21.93 19.11 -7.41
N LEU A 236 21.35 17.95 -7.70
CA LEU A 236 20.69 17.17 -6.64
C LEU A 236 21.76 16.62 -5.71
N ARG A 237 21.56 16.77 -4.40
CA ARG A 237 22.57 16.42 -3.41
C ARG A 237 22.92 14.93 -3.45
N ILE A 238 24.22 14.65 -3.32
CA ILE A 238 24.76 13.29 -3.16
C ILE A 238 24.89 12.89 -1.67
N ALA A 239 24.94 13.91 -0.78
CA ALA A 239 24.92 13.84 0.67
C ALA A 239 24.57 15.22 1.28
N PRO A 240 23.91 15.30 2.46
CA PRO A 240 23.69 16.54 3.20
C PRO A 240 24.87 16.98 4.10
N GLU A 241 25.92 16.17 4.27
CA GLU A 241 27.06 16.37 5.19
C GLU A 241 27.49 17.84 5.41
N LEU A 242 27.79 18.57 4.33
CA LEU A 242 28.36 19.92 4.44
C LEU A 242 27.37 20.93 5.06
N TYR A 243 26.07 20.76 4.83
CA TYR A 243 25.05 21.63 5.42
C TYR A 243 24.82 21.28 6.90
N LEU A 244 24.81 20.00 7.24
CA LEU A 244 24.68 19.58 8.64
C LEU A 244 25.88 20.06 9.48
N LYS A 245 27.10 20.00 8.95
CA LYS A 245 28.27 20.59 9.62
C LYS A 245 28.18 22.11 9.79
N ARG A 246 27.56 22.84 8.85
CA ARG A 246 27.31 24.28 9.01
C ARG A 246 26.32 24.57 10.15
N LEU A 247 25.35 23.68 10.38
CA LEU A 247 24.44 23.80 11.53
C LEU A 247 25.16 23.59 12.86
N VAL A 248 26.10 22.65 12.92
CA VAL A 248 26.98 22.47 14.09
C VAL A 248 27.83 23.73 14.33
N VAL A 249 28.42 24.31 13.28
CA VAL A 249 29.10 25.63 13.37
C VAL A 249 28.15 26.72 13.89
N GLY A 250 26.87 26.65 13.52
CA GLY A 250 25.81 27.55 13.99
C GLY A 250 25.35 27.32 15.44
N GLY A 251 25.87 26.30 16.13
CA GLY A 251 25.56 26.01 17.54
C GLY A 251 24.53 24.91 17.76
N PHE A 252 24.11 24.17 16.73
CA PHE A 252 23.30 22.96 16.92
C PHE A 252 24.19 21.75 17.18
N ASP A 253 24.43 21.45 18.45
CA ASP A 253 25.37 20.41 18.88
C ASP A 253 24.96 18.98 18.49
N ARG A 254 23.67 18.70 18.29
CA ARG A 254 23.18 17.36 17.91
C ARG A 254 22.08 17.47 16.86
N VAL A 255 22.41 17.15 15.61
CA VAL A 255 21.48 17.19 14.48
C VAL A 255 21.46 15.87 13.74
N PHE A 256 20.31 15.51 13.17
CA PHE A 256 20.21 14.42 12.20
C PHE A 256 19.21 14.77 11.11
N GLU A 257 19.38 14.14 9.94
CA GLU A 257 18.45 14.27 8.82
C GLU A 257 18.20 12.88 8.20
N ILE A 258 16.93 12.54 7.96
CA ILE A 258 16.51 11.34 7.22
C ILE A 258 15.81 11.78 5.94
N ASN A 259 16.51 11.81 4.82
CA ASN A 259 15.89 12.22 3.56
C ASN A 259 16.65 11.66 2.33
N ARG A 260 16.29 12.08 1.12
CA ARG A 260 16.80 11.53 -0.14
C ARG A 260 18.21 12.00 -0.45
N ASN A 261 18.98 11.10 -1.06
CA ASN A 261 20.20 11.39 -1.80
C ASN A 261 20.05 10.88 -3.23
N PHE A 262 20.72 11.55 -4.17
CA PHE A 262 20.62 11.27 -5.60
C PHE A 262 22.01 11.01 -6.17
N ARG A 263 22.23 9.83 -6.75
CA ARG A 263 23.51 9.45 -7.38
C ARG A 263 23.25 8.97 -8.79
N ASN A 264 23.82 9.66 -9.76
CA ASN A 264 23.68 9.38 -11.19
C ASN A 264 24.64 8.26 -11.60
N GLU A 265 24.36 7.08 -11.06
CA GLU A 265 25.13 5.85 -11.20
C GLU A 265 24.27 4.74 -11.86
N GLY A 266 24.86 3.56 -12.05
CA GLY A 266 24.14 2.41 -12.61
C GLY A 266 23.02 1.91 -11.69
N ILE A 267 21.95 1.40 -12.29
CA ILE A 267 20.85 0.74 -11.57
C ILE A 267 21.19 -0.74 -11.37
N SER A 268 21.02 -1.25 -10.16
CA SER A 268 21.13 -2.69 -9.87
C SER A 268 20.22 -3.08 -8.72
N VAL A 269 20.15 -4.37 -8.39
CA VAL A 269 19.37 -4.88 -7.25
C VAL A 269 19.82 -4.32 -5.89
N ARG A 270 20.99 -3.68 -5.82
CA ARG A 270 21.54 -3.03 -4.61
C ARG A 270 21.66 -1.50 -4.73
N HIS A 271 21.44 -0.93 -5.91
CA HIS A 271 21.68 0.49 -6.18
C HIS A 271 20.48 1.09 -6.89
N ASN A 272 19.81 2.02 -6.20
CA ASN A 272 18.77 2.86 -6.77
C ASN A 272 19.30 4.30 -6.88
N PRO A 273 19.11 5.01 -8.01
CA PRO A 273 19.63 6.37 -8.20
C PRO A 273 19.12 7.39 -7.17
N GLU A 274 17.99 7.08 -6.52
CA GLU A 274 17.44 7.83 -5.40
C GLU A 274 17.27 6.89 -4.21
N PHE A 275 17.82 7.25 -3.05
CA PHE A 275 17.69 6.42 -1.85
C PHE A 275 17.60 7.27 -0.59
N THR A 276 17.07 6.69 0.48
CA THR A 276 17.00 7.34 1.80
C THR A 276 18.30 7.07 2.55
N MET A 277 18.92 8.13 3.06
CA MET A 277 20.03 8.05 3.98
C MET A 277 19.68 8.77 5.28
N MET A 278 20.25 8.32 6.38
CA MET A 278 20.32 9.09 7.60
C MET A 278 21.76 9.57 7.81
N GLU A 279 21.93 10.86 8.05
CA GLU A 279 23.17 11.41 8.59
C GLU A 279 22.90 12.05 9.95
N LEU A 280 23.86 11.93 10.87
CA LEU A 280 23.81 12.53 12.20
C LEU A 280 25.16 13.16 12.53
N TYR A 281 25.14 14.26 13.28
CA TYR A 281 26.32 14.94 13.78
C TYR A 281 26.13 15.28 15.25
N MET A 282 27.18 15.04 16.04
CA MET A 282 27.25 15.30 17.46
C MET A 282 28.55 16.04 17.76
N ALA A 283 28.46 17.27 18.26
CA ALA A 283 29.59 18.05 18.74
C ALA A 283 30.22 17.37 19.97
N TYR A 284 31.53 17.58 20.14
CA TYR A 284 32.29 17.06 21.28
C TYR A 284 32.31 15.51 21.40
N ALA A 285 32.06 14.82 20.29
CA ALA A 285 32.15 13.37 20.16
C ALA A 285 33.20 12.98 19.11
N ASP A 286 33.74 11.77 19.26
CA ASP A 286 34.55 11.13 18.23
C ASP A 286 33.82 9.94 17.59
N TYR A 287 34.50 9.23 16.69
CA TYR A 287 33.90 8.10 15.98
C TYR A 287 33.54 6.91 16.90
N LYS A 288 34.14 6.79 18.09
CA LYS A 288 33.83 5.70 19.04
C LYS A 288 32.47 5.91 19.69
N ASP A 289 32.13 7.15 20.01
CA ASP A 289 30.78 7.50 20.47
C ASP A 289 29.75 7.13 19.40
N LEU A 290 30.07 7.38 18.12
CA LEU A 290 29.19 7.02 17.00
C LEU A 290 29.09 5.50 16.78
N ILE A 291 30.14 4.73 17.08
CA ILE A 291 30.08 3.26 17.05
C ILE A 291 29.07 2.77 18.09
N GLU A 292 29.13 3.27 19.32
CA GLU A 292 28.20 2.88 20.39
C GLU A 292 26.75 3.27 20.08
N ILE A 293 26.53 4.47 19.53
CA ILE A 293 25.21 4.92 19.07
C ILE A 293 24.66 3.98 17.99
N ASN A 294 25.48 3.63 16.99
CA ASN A 294 25.07 2.72 15.92
C ASN A 294 24.74 1.32 16.45
N GLU A 295 25.61 0.72 17.26
CA GLU A 295 25.33 -0.60 17.85
C GLU A 295 24.04 -0.59 18.68
N SER A 296 23.84 0.47 19.47
CA SER A 296 22.63 0.64 20.28
C SER A 296 21.39 0.81 19.42
N LEU A 297 21.47 1.56 18.31
CA LEU A 297 20.36 1.76 17.37
C LEU A 297 19.91 0.41 16.79
N PHE A 298 20.84 -0.36 16.22
CA PHE A 298 20.51 -1.65 15.61
C PHE A 298 20.06 -2.71 16.63
N ARG A 299 20.58 -2.68 17.87
CA ARG A 299 20.15 -3.60 18.93
C ARG A 299 18.74 -3.28 19.45
N THR A 300 18.33 -2.01 19.39
CA THR A 300 17.05 -1.54 19.93
C THR A 300 15.88 -1.73 18.96
N LEU A 301 16.13 -1.59 17.65
CA LEU A 301 15.12 -1.75 16.58
C LEU A 301 14.82 -3.21 16.28
#